data_AF-A0A938VD64-F1
#
_entry.id   AF-A0A938VD64-F1
#
_cell.length_a   1.000
_cell.length_b   1.000
_cell.length_c   1.000
_cell.angle_alpha   90.00
_cell.angle_beta   90.00
_cell.angle_gamma   90.00
#
_symmetry.space_group_name_H-M   'P 1'
#
loop_
_entity.id
_entity.type
_entity.pdbx_description
1 polymer ?
#
loop_
_entity_poly.entity_id
_entity_poly.type
_entity_poly.pdbx_seq_one_letter_code
_entity_poly.pdbx_strand_id
1 'polypeptide(L)'
;MRPSSRGRERRPKPLPPTVRFRLARWSAEELILFDDERRESWILYPPRSLYARRRGIVGRALVVEQRPWAPEKVPFEHVVTVTDGCVRHGMECAARQAIEAAVQTGFDPFA
;
A
#
# COMPACT_ATOMS: atom_id res chain seq x y z
N MET A 1 32.19 -21.01 -4.46
CA MET A 1 31.17 -20.41 -3.56
C MET A 1 30.65 -19.14 -4.21
N ARG A 2 29.39 -19.12 -4.66
CA ARG A 2 28.76 -17.91 -5.21
C ARG A 2 28.25 -17.05 -4.05
N PRO A 3 28.52 -15.73 -4.01
CA PRO A 3 27.98 -14.89 -2.96
C PRO A 3 26.45 -14.89 -3.08
N SER A 4 25.80 -15.34 -2.01
CA SER A 4 24.35 -15.27 -1.86
C SER A 4 23.96 -13.80 -1.92
N SER A 5 23.26 -13.41 -2.99
CA SER A 5 22.67 -12.09 -3.15
C SER A 5 21.58 -11.92 -2.10
N ARG A 6 21.99 -11.59 -0.87
CA ARG A 6 21.12 -10.97 0.13
C ARG A 6 20.50 -9.77 -0.56
N GLY A 7 19.22 -9.88 -0.90
CA GLY A 7 18.48 -8.82 -1.55
C GLY A 7 18.75 -7.54 -0.79
N ARG A 8 19.29 -6.52 -1.47
CA ARG A 8 19.39 -5.19 -0.90
C ARG A 8 17.99 -4.83 -0.44
N GLU A 9 17.77 -4.73 0.87
CA GLU A 9 16.60 -4.04 1.39
C GLU A 9 16.61 -2.66 0.75
N ARG A 10 15.74 -2.45 -0.24
CA ARG A 10 15.62 -1.15 -0.90
C ARG A 10 15.13 -0.22 0.19
N ARG A 11 15.99 0.72 0.60
CA ARG A 11 15.53 1.80 1.48
C ARG A 11 14.45 2.58 0.75
N PRO A 12 13.30 2.86 1.39
CA PRO A 12 12.26 3.65 0.77
C PRO A 12 12.80 5.03 0.43
N LYS A 13 12.37 5.57 -0.71
CA LYS A 13 12.61 6.97 -1.04
C LYS A 13 11.72 7.85 -0.14
N PRO A 14 12.23 8.98 0.37
CA PRO A 14 11.38 9.93 1.07
C PRO A 14 10.30 10.45 0.11
N LEU A 15 9.09 10.64 0.64
CA LEU A 15 7.98 11.23 -0.11
C LEU A 15 8.24 12.72 -0.34
N PRO A 16 7.87 13.27 -1.51
CA PRO A 16 7.97 14.71 -1.74
C PRO A 16 6.97 15.47 -0.84
N PRO A 17 7.26 16.74 -0.46
CA PRO A 17 6.39 17.52 0.41
C PRO A 17 4.96 17.76 -0.14
N THR A 18 4.78 17.59 -1.46
CA THR A 18 3.48 17.72 -2.13
C THR A 18 2.55 16.52 -1.88
N VAL A 19 3.08 15.40 -1.37
CA VAL A 19 2.28 14.24 -0.99
C VAL A 19 1.86 14.38 0.46
N ARG A 20 0.55 14.37 0.71
CA ARG A 20 -0.03 14.49 2.06
C ARG A 20 0.35 13.37 3.04
N PHE A 21 0.88 12.26 2.51
CA PHE A 21 1.20 11.08 3.31
C PHE A 21 2.59 11.16 3.92
N ARG A 22 2.70 10.67 5.16
CA ARG A 22 3.96 10.37 5.81
C ARG A 22 4.19 8.86 5.80
N LEU A 23 5.39 8.44 5.40
CA LEU A 23 5.76 7.03 5.46
C LEU A 23 5.97 6.58 6.91
N ALA A 24 5.21 5.58 7.34
CA ALA A 24 5.29 5.02 8.69
C ALA A 24 6.10 3.73 8.74
N ARG A 25 5.83 2.80 7.80
CA ARG A 25 6.50 1.51 7.70
C ARG A 25 6.65 1.11 6.24
N TRP A 26 7.77 0.50 5.91
CA TRP A 26 8.03 -0.12 4.61
C TRP A 26 8.62 -1.50 4.81
N SER A 27 8.06 -2.51 4.15
CA SER A 27 8.58 -3.88 4.14
C SER A 27 8.21 -4.60 2.85
N ALA A 28 8.67 -5.83 2.69
CA ALA A 28 8.25 -6.67 1.57
C ALA A 28 6.75 -7.05 1.62
N GLU A 29 6.16 -7.10 2.81
CA GLU A 29 4.81 -7.62 3.06
C GLU A 29 3.75 -6.53 3.17
N GLU A 30 4.14 -5.30 3.50
CA GLU A 30 3.21 -4.18 3.64
C GLU A 30 3.94 -2.82 3.56
N LEU A 31 3.19 -1.80 3.16
CA LEU A 31 3.52 -0.39 3.32
C LEU A 31 2.47 0.28 4.19
N ILE A 32 2.88 1.07 5.17
CA ILE A 32 1.98 1.88 5.99
C ILE A 32 2.27 3.35 5.76
N LEU A 33 1.24 4.10 5.38
CA LEU A 33 1.23 5.54 5.20
C LEU A 33 0.29 6.16 6.25
N PHE A 34 0.67 7.31 6.79
CA PHE A 34 -0.20 8.11 7.65
C PHE A 34 -0.65 9.36 6.90
N ASP A 35 -1.93 9.66 7.04
CA ASP A 35 -2.53 10.94 6.70
C ASP A 35 -2.85 11.64 8.02
N ASP A 36 -1.90 12.48 8.47
CA ASP A 36 -2.00 13.13 9.79
C ASP A 36 -3.15 14.16 9.81
N GLU A 37 -3.46 14.79 8.67
CA GLU A 37 -4.58 15.74 8.54
C GLU A 37 -5.94 15.04 8.68
N ARG A 38 -6.11 13.91 8.00
CA ARG A 38 -7.36 13.13 8.08
C ARG A 38 -7.42 12.18 9.27
N ARG A 39 -6.30 12.03 10.00
CA ARG A 39 -6.12 11.07 11.10
C ARG A 39 -6.46 9.64 10.67
N GLU A 40 -5.85 9.23 9.56
CA GLU A 40 -6.05 7.92 8.94
C GLU A 40 -4.72 7.21 8.69
N SER A 41 -4.73 5.90 8.80
CA SER A 41 -3.66 5.00 8.35
C SER A 41 -4.08 4.34 7.05
N TRP A 42 -3.17 4.28 6.10
CA TRP A 42 -3.35 3.62 4.82
C TRP A 42 -2.35 2.48 4.70
N ILE A 43 -2.84 1.25 4.65
CA ILE A 43 -2.01 0.05 4.63
C ILE A 43 -2.15 -0.63 3.28
N LEU A 44 -1.03 -0.85 2.62
CA LEU A 44 -0.98 -1.49 1.30
C LEU A 44 -0.35 -2.86 1.43
N TYR A 45 -1.12 -3.88 1.05
CA TYR A 45 -0.74 -5.28 1.07
C TYR A 45 -0.58 -5.79 -0.38
N PRO A 46 0.66 -5.98 -0.87
CA PRO A 46 0.91 -6.48 -2.21
C PRO A 46 0.42 -7.94 -2.33
N PRO A 47 0.24 -8.46 -3.56
CA PRO A 47 -0.29 -9.81 -3.79
C PRO A 47 0.47 -10.91 -3.04
N ARG A 48 1.79 -10.74 -2.89
CA ARG A 48 2.63 -11.71 -2.17
C ARG A 48 2.41 -11.75 -0.66
N SER A 49 1.76 -10.73 -0.08
CA SER A 49 1.63 -10.57 1.37
C SER A 49 0.85 -11.71 2.04
N LEU A 50 1.22 -12.07 3.26
CA LEU A 50 0.46 -13.00 4.08
C LEU A 50 -0.99 -12.53 4.32
N TYR A 51 -1.21 -11.22 4.38
CA TYR A 51 -2.55 -10.65 4.53
C TYR A 51 -3.44 -10.99 3.33
N ALA A 52 -2.98 -10.69 2.11
CA ALA A 52 -3.73 -11.01 0.88
C ALA A 52 -4.02 -12.52 0.78
N ARG A 53 -3.04 -13.37 1.13
CA ARG A 53 -3.21 -14.83 1.15
C ARG A 53 -4.28 -15.29 2.14
N ARG A 54 -4.28 -14.76 3.37
CA ARG A 54 -5.26 -15.12 4.41
C ARG A 54 -6.68 -14.65 4.06
N ARG A 55 -6.81 -13.56 3.31
CA ARG A 55 -8.09 -13.07 2.80
C ARG A 55 -8.61 -13.86 1.59
N GLY A 56 -7.87 -14.87 1.11
CA GLY A 56 -8.26 -15.66 -0.05
C GLY A 56 -8.28 -14.85 -1.35
N ILE A 57 -7.57 -13.72 -1.40
CA ILE A 57 -7.52 -12.89 -2.59
C ILE A 57 -6.64 -13.59 -3.64
N VAL A 58 -7.26 -13.95 -4.76
CA VAL A 58 -6.63 -14.73 -5.83
C VAL A 58 -6.08 -13.78 -6.91
N GLY A 59 -4.85 -14.04 -7.37
CA GLY A 59 -4.22 -13.31 -8.48
C GLY A 59 -3.34 -12.13 -8.05
N ARG A 60 -2.96 -11.28 -9.01
CA ARG A 60 -2.12 -10.08 -8.78
C ARG A 60 -2.97 -8.91 -8.30
N ALA A 61 -3.51 -9.04 -7.10
CA ALA A 61 -4.32 -7.99 -6.47
C ALA A 61 -3.60 -7.37 -5.27
N LEU A 62 -3.61 -6.04 -5.24
CA LEU A 62 -3.19 -5.20 -4.14
C LEU A 62 -4.40 -4.96 -3.23
N VAL A 63 -4.24 -5.10 -1.93
CA VAL A 63 -5.24 -4.64 -0.96
C VAL A 63 -4.78 -3.31 -0.38
N VAL A 64 -5.67 -2.33 -0.38
CA VAL A 64 -5.46 -1.05 0.29
C VAL A 64 -6.49 -0.92 1.39
N GLU A 65 -6.05 -1.00 2.64
CA GLU A 65 -6.89 -0.80 3.81
C GLU A 65 -6.76 0.66 4.28
N GLN A 66 -7.88 1.37 4.30
CA GLN A 66 -8.02 2.67 4.94
C GLN A 66 -8.53 2.46 6.36
N ARG A 67 -7.76 2.89 7.36
CA ARG A 67 -8.07 2.73 8.77
C ARG A 67 -8.08 4.09 9.46
N PRO A 68 -9.25 4.68 9.75
CA PRO A 68 -9.33 5.85 10.59
C PRO A 68 -8.78 5.58 11.99
N TRP A 69 -8.17 6.56 12.63
CA TRP A 69 -7.67 6.42 14.01
C TRP A 69 -8.78 6.51 15.06
N ALA A 70 -9.96 6.96 14.64
CA ALA A 70 -11.15 6.99 15.46
C ALA A 70 -11.66 5.55 15.67
N PRO A 71 -11.70 5.04 16.93
CA PRO A 71 -11.98 3.63 17.22
C PRO A 71 -13.38 3.17 16.80
N GLU A 72 -14.33 4.10 16.70
CA GLU A 72 -15.71 3.84 16.27
C GLU A 72 -15.86 3.66 14.77
N LYS A 73 -14.85 4.02 13.97
CA LYS A 73 -14.91 3.93 12.51
C LYS A 73 -14.35 2.61 12.02
N VAL A 74 -15.12 1.95 11.13
CA VAL A 74 -14.74 0.67 10.55
C VAL A 74 -13.69 0.89 9.45
N PRO A 75 -12.61 0.07 9.41
CA PRO A 75 -11.68 0.08 8.30
C PRO A 75 -12.36 -0.25 6.97
N PHE A 76 -11.89 0.35 5.89
CA PHE A 76 -12.41 0.11 4.55
C PHE A 76 -11.33 -0.50 3.66
N GLU A 77 -11.64 -1.61 2.99
CA GLU A 77 -10.70 -2.32 2.10
C GLU A 77 -11.03 -2.03 0.63
N HIS A 78 -10.01 -1.65 -0.13
CA HIS A 78 -10.06 -1.57 -1.59
C HIS A 78 -9.17 -2.67 -2.19
N VAL A 79 -9.75 -3.57 -2.99
CA VAL A 79 -9.00 -4.60 -3.70
C VAL A 79 -8.78 -4.15 -5.15
N VAL A 80 -7.53 -3.94 -5.53
CA VAL A 80 -7.13 -3.40 -6.83
C VAL A 80 -6.36 -4.48 -7.59
N THR A 81 -6.84 -4.87 -8.77
CA THR A 81 -6.12 -5.81 -9.65
C THR A 81 -5.22 -5.03 -10.62
N VAL A 82 -4.15 -5.66 -11.12
CA VAL A 82 -3.31 -5.08 -12.18
C VAL A 82 -4.15 -4.71 -13.43
N THR A 83 -5.13 -5.55 -13.78
CA THR A 83 -5.94 -5.39 -14.98
C THR A 83 -6.92 -4.22 -14.87
N ASP A 84 -7.56 -4.08 -13.71
CA ASP A 84 -8.63 -3.10 -13.52
C ASP A 84 -8.11 -1.76 -12.98
N GLY A 85 -6.97 -1.78 -12.28
CA GLY A 85 -6.48 -0.63 -11.53
C GLY A 85 -7.58 -0.02 -10.65
N CYS A 86 -7.58 1.31 -10.53
CA CYS A 86 -8.65 2.04 -9.84
C CYS A 86 -9.89 2.28 -10.72
N VAL A 87 -9.94 1.82 -11.97
CA VAL A 87 -11.01 2.16 -12.93
C VAL A 87 -12.38 1.73 -12.42
N ARG A 88 -12.48 0.56 -11.78
CA ARG A 88 -13.73 0.06 -11.19
C ARG A 88 -14.22 0.86 -9.98
N HIS A 89 -13.36 1.66 -9.34
CA HIS A 89 -13.69 2.45 -8.16
C HIS A 89 -13.86 3.95 -8.46
N GLY A 90 -13.76 4.36 -9.74
CA GLY A 90 -13.85 5.75 -10.18
C GLY A 90 -12.57 6.56 -9.98
N MET A 91 -12.48 7.72 -10.66
CA MET A 91 -11.30 8.60 -10.61
C MET A 91 -11.05 9.22 -9.22
N GLU A 92 -12.08 9.27 -8.39
CA GLU A 92 -12.05 9.80 -7.02
C GLU A 92 -11.75 8.73 -5.97
N CYS A 93 -11.39 7.51 -6.37
CA CYS A 93 -11.02 6.44 -5.44
C CYS A 93 -9.88 6.91 -4.53
N ALA A 94 -10.15 7.02 -3.23
CA ALA A 94 -9.18 7.51 -2.25
C ALA A 94 -7.92 6.61 -2.17
N ALA A 95 -8.05 5.32 -2.46
CA ALA A 95 -6.93 4.40 -2.57
C ALA A 95 -5.93 4.77 -3.68
N ARG A 96 -6.36 5.48 -4.73
CA ARG A 96 -5.46 5.93 -5.82
C ARG A 96 -4.31 6.77 -5.27
N GLN A 97 -4.60 7.70 -4.36
CA GLN A 97 -3.59 8.60 -3.79
C GLN A 97 -2.58 7.82 -2.94
N ALA A 98 -3.04 6.83 -2.17
CA ALA A 98 -2.17 5.97 -1.37
C ALA A 98 -1.26 5.08 -2.25
N ILE A 99 -1.79 4.55 -3.36
CA ILE A 99 -1.03 3.77 -4.34
C ILE A 99 0.02 4.63 -5.04
N GLU A 100 -0.34 5.84 -5.48
CA GLU A 100 0.59 6.78 -6.10
C GLU A 100 1.73 7.15 -5.13
N ALA A 101 1.40 7.45 -3.87
CA ALA A 101 2.40 7.70 -2.83
C ALA A 101 3.31 6.47 -2.63
N ALA A 102 2.75 5.27 -2.57
CA ALA A 102 3.54 4.04 -2.46
C ALA A 102 4.56 3.90 -3.59
N VAL A 103 4.14 4.09 -4.84
CA VAL A 103 5.03 4.04 -6.01
C VAL A 103 6.14 5.09 -5.90
N GLN A 104 5.84 6.29 -5.41
CA GLN A 104 6.85 7.34 -5.20
C GLN A 104 7.90 6.96 -4.15
N THR A 105 7.55 6.16 -3.13
CA THR A 105 8.54 5.59 -2.20
C THR A 105 9.43 4.51 -2.83
N GLY A 106 9.12 4.07 -4.05
CA GLY A 106 9.76 2.93 -4.72
C GLY A 106 9.19 1.58 -4.31
N PHE A 107 8.04 1.55 -3.62
CA PHE A 107 7.28 0.35 -3.34
C PHE A 107 6.64 -0.16 -4.64
N ASP A 108 6.67 -1.48 -4.86
CA ASP A 108 5.99 -2.13 -5.98
C ASP A 108 4.66 -2.71 -5.47
N PRO A 109 3.50 -2.10 -5.81
CA PRO A 109 2.21 -2.52 -5.29
C PRO A 109 1.76 -3.89 -5.82
N PHE A 110 2.35 -4.40 -6.89
CA PHE A 110 1.93 -5.64 -7.55
C PHE A 110 3.03 -6.71 -7.61
N ALA A 111 4.10 -6.52 -6.83
CA ALA A 111 5.18 -7.49 -6.62
C ALA A 111 4.76 -8.74 -5.84
#